data_AF-A0AAW0K5Q3-F1
#
_entry.id   AF-A0AAW0K5Q3-F1
#
_cell.length_a   1.000
_cell.length_b   1.000
_cell.length_c   1.000
_cell.angle_alpha   90.00
_cell.angle_beta   90.00
_cell.angle_gamma   90.00
#
_symmetry.space_group_name_H-M   'P 1'
#
loop_
_entity.id
_entity.type
_entity.pdbx_description
1 polymer ?
#
loop_
_entity_poly.entity_id
_entity_poly.type
_entity_poly.pdbx_seq_one_letter_code
_entity_poly.pdbx_strand_id
1 'polypeptide(L)'
;MDESEHFLCSFLVSQFHTDLSLFDLDGKEIMRKTISVNDPLRYGGITIYQTDWSVSALQILKDDEGPFNLAMAPLKINGDKKLLGTFLPVGDAESPNVKGISMLARDLQSIVIYDLEGKFSGVRWPGSKLPIDIDGSRIVIVDAIGSSGLDLKTDRGVPIAYVGFGSLILTTCISFLSHSQVKHLFT
;
A
#
# COMPACT_ATOMS: atom_id res chain seq x y z
N MET A 1 7.98 33.67 -22.34
CA MET A 1 6.61 33.16 -22.19
C MET A 1 6.44 32.18 -23.32
N ASP A 2 6.44 30.87 -23.15
CA ASP A 2 6.13 30.05 -21.99
C ASP A 2 6.44 28.60 -22.43
N GLU A 3 7.53 27.98 -21.95
CA GLU A 3 7.86 26.56 -22.26
C GLU A 3 8.79 25.90 -21.20
N SER A 4 8.85 26.43 -19.98
CA SER A 4 9.73 25.87 -18.92
C SER A 4 9.00 25.30 -17.71
N GLU A 5 7.66 25.37 -17.66
CA GLU A 5 6.89 24.94 -16.48
C GLU A 5 6.42 23.47 -16.53
N HIS A 6 6.52 22.79 -17.69
CA HIS A 6 6.04 21.41 -17.85
C HIS A 6 7.01 20.31 -17.36
N PHE A 7 8.23 20.65 -16.90
CA PHE A 7 9.25 19.64 -16.55
C PHE A 7 9.44 19.38 -15.05
N LEU A 8 8.73 20.11 -14.16
CA LEU A 8 8.97 20.03 -12.71
C LEU A 8 8.01 19.12 -11.91
N CYS A 9 7.27 18.22 -12.56
CA CYS A 9 6.28 17.37 -11.88
C CYS A 9 6.48 15.86 -12.17
N SER A 10 7.62 15.27 -11.80
CA SER A 10 7.82 13.81 -11.91
C SER A 10 8.53 13.14 -10.71
N PHE A 11 8.86 13.88 -9.65
CA PHE A 11 9.57 13.31 -8.48
C PHE A 11 8.63 12.80 -7.37
N LEU A 12 7.31 12.80 -7.59
CA LEU A 12 6.34 12.26 -6.63
C LEU A 12 5.85 10.90 -7.11
N VAL A 13 5.93 9.89 -6.24
CA VAL A 13 5.38 8.56 -6.53
C VAL A 13 3.87 8.67 -6.69
N SER A 14 3.37 8.40 -7.90
CA SER A 14 1.94 8.51 -8.23
C SER A 14 1.17 7.23 -7.91
N GLN A 15 1.82 6.07 -7.96
CA GLN A 15 1.17 4.77 -7.83
C GLN A 15 2.12 3.73 -7.25
N PHE A 16 1.57 2.88 -6.39
CA PHE A 16 2.26 1.72 -5.83
C PHE A 16 1.68 0.44 -6.43
N HIS A 17 2.55 -0.52 -6.66
CA HIS A 17 2.20 -1.80 -7.26
C HIS A 17 2.58 -2.94 -6.33
N THR A 18 1.72 -3.95 -6.25
CA THR A 18 1.98 -5.18 -5.50
C THR A 18 1.96 -6.35 -6.46
N ASP A 19 3.03 -7.13 -6.49
CA ASP A 19 3.11 -8.32 -7.31
C ASP A 19 2.65 -9.54 -6.51
N LEU A 20 1.57 -10.19 -6.97
CA LEU A 20 0.93 -11.31 -6.29
C LEU A 20 1.05 -12.57 -7.12
N SER A 21 1.43 -13.68 -6.49
CA SER A 21 1.41 -15.03 -7.07
C SER A 21 0.45 -15.91 -6.27
N LEU A 22 -0.45 -16.59 -6.97
CA LEU A 22 -1.45 -17.50 -6.44
C LEU A 22 -1.01 -18.93 -6.71
N PHE A 23 -1.02 -19.75 -5.65
CA PHE A 23 -0.65 -21.16 -5.72
C PHE A 23 -1.86 -22.04 -5.43
N ASP A 24 -1.91 -23.20 -6.08
CA ASP A 24 -2.85 -24.26 -5.74
C ASP A 24 -2.44 -24.97 -4.44
N LEU A 25 -3.31 -25.82 -3.91
CA LEU A 25 -3.03 -26.69 -2.76
C LEU A 25 -1.82 -27.60 -3.01
N ASP A 26 -1.57 -27.96 -4.27
CA ASP A 26 -0.40 -28.76 -4.69
C ASP A 26 0.89 -27.92 -4.85
N GLY A 27 0.85 -26.62 -4.54
CA GLY A 27 2.01 -25.72 -4.62
C GLY A 27 2.38 -25.28 -6.04
N LYS A 28 1.55 -25.58 -7.04
CA LYS A 28 1.72 -25.08 -8.40
C LYS A 28 1.22 -23.65 -8.51
N GLU A 29 2.04 -22.75 -9.09
CA GLU A 29 1.61 -21.39 -9.40
C GLU A 29 0.50 -21.41 -10.46
N ILE A 30 -0.68 -20.95 -10.07
CA ILE A 30 -1.86 -20.86 -10.93
C ILE A 30 -1.83 -19.55 -11.73
N MET A 31 -1.42 -18.46 -11.07
CA MET A 31 -1.49 -17.12 -11.64
C MET A 31 -0.53 -16.19 -10.91
N ARG A 32 0.03 -15.23 -11.65
CA ARG A 32 0.73 -14.08 -11.09
C ARG A 32 0.24 -12.81 -11.73
N LYS A 33 -0.01 -11.78 -10.92
CA LYS A 33 -0.47 -10.47 -11.38
C LYS A 33 0.10 -9.37 -10.50
N THR A 34 0.62 -8.33 -11.13
CA THR A 34 0.91 -7.06 -10.50
C THR A 34 -0.38 -6.24 -10.40
N ILE A 35 -0.82 -5.92 -9.18
CA ILE A 35 -2.03 -5.14 -8.90
C ILE A 35 -1.69 -3.72 -8.44
N SER A 36 -2.68 -2.84 -8.46
CA SER A 36 -2.59 -1.47 -7.93
C SER A 36 -3.96 -0.97 -7.48
N VAL A 37 -4.02 0.23 -6.90
CA VAL A 37 -5.31 0.85 -6.52
C VAL A 37 -6.17 0.97 -7.77
N ASN A 38 -7.36 0.34 -7.75
CA ASN A 38 -8.33 0.18 -8.85
C ASN A 38 -8.06 -0.92 -9.89
N ASP A 39 -6.95 -1.65 -9.82
CA ASP A 39 -6.69 -2.83 -10.65
C ASP A 39 -6.52 -4.10 -9.79
N PRO A 40 -7.61 -4.71 -9.30
CA PRO A 40 -7.54 -5.86 -8.41
C PRO A 40 -7.21 -7.17 -9.14
N LEU A 41 -6.77 -8.18 -8.38
CA LEU A 41 -6.67 -9.57 -8.84
C LEU A 41 -8.02 -10.26 -8.60
N ARG A 42 -8.57 -10.92 -9.63
CA ARG A 42 -9.82 -11.68 -9.54
C ARG A 42 -9.59 -13.12 -9.93
N TYR A 43 -9.90 -14.05 -9.03
CA TYR A 43 -9.79 -15.49 -9.29
C TYR A 43 -10.78 -16.28 -8.43
N GLY A 44 -11.52 -17.23 -9.02
CA GLY A 44 -12.39 -18.15 -8.27
C GLY A 44 -13.49 -17.50 -7.43
N GLY A 45 -14.00 -16.32 -7.83
CA GLY A 45 -15.00 -15.56 -7.05
C GLY A 45 -14.41 -14.75 -5.89
N ILE A 46 -13.08 -14.74 -5.74
CA ILE A 46 -12.33 -13.89 -4.82
C ILE A 46 -11.76 -12.71 -5.60
N THR A 47 -11.87 -11.52 -5.03
CA THR A 47 -11.24 -10.30 -5.53
C THR A 47 -10.29 -9.75 -4.46
N ILE A 48 -9.01 -9.62 -4.82
CA ILE A 48 -7.95 -9.06 -3.97
C ILE A 48 -7.70 -7.62 -4.42
N TYR A 49 -7.99 -6.67 -3.55
CA TYR A 49 -7.75 -5.25 -3.76
C TYR A 49 -6.48 -4.81 -3.02
N GLN A 50 -5.71 -3.91 -3.63
CA GLN A 50 -4.71 -3.12 -2.91
C GLN A 50 -5.39 -1.88 -2.33
N THR A 51 -5.29 -1.69 -1.01
CA THR A 51 -5.97 -0.59 -0.31
C THR A 51 -5.06 0.61 -0.09
N ASP A 52 -3.83 0.37 0.37
CA ASP A 52 -2.87 1.40 0.67
C ASP A 52 -1.43 0.87 0.60
N TRP A 53 -0.47 1.77 0.73
CA TRP A 53 0.96 1.48 0.84
C TRP A 53 1.47 2.02 2.18
N SER A 54 2.49 1.40 2.76
CA SER A 54 3.18 1.87 3.98
C SER A 54 4.67 1.51 3.93
N VAL A 55 5.43 1.96 4.92
CA VAL A 55 6.78 1.46 5.22
C VAL A 55 6.69 0.74 6.55
N SER A 56 7.09 -0.53 6.59
CA SER A 56 7.05 -1.35 7.80
C SER A 56 8.33 -1.23 8.61
N ALA A 57 9.47 -1.12 7.93
CA ALA A 57 10.75 -0.97 8.60
C ALA A 57 11.71 -0.13 7.77
N LEU A 58 12.59 0.57 8.47
CA LEU A 58 13.72 1.25 7.89
C LEU A 58 14.99 0.46 8.22
N GLN A 59 15.72 0.07 7.19
CA GLN A 59 16.95 -0.69 7.35
C GLN A 59 18.14 0.26 7.41
N ILE A 60 18.91 0.19 8.50
CA ILE A 60 20.04 1.10 8.74
C ILE A 60 21.31 0.34 9.11
N LEU A 61 22.46 0.93 8.80
CA LEU A 61 23.75 0.59 9.39
C LEU A 61 24.16 1.72 10.34
N LYS A 62 24.70 1.36 11.49
CA LYS A 62 25.27 2.29 12.47
C LYS A 62 26.73 1.91 12.70
N ASP A 63 27.65 2.84 12.45
CA ASP A 63 29.09 2.63 12.62
C ASP A 63 29.60 1.36 11.90
N ASP A 64 29.06 1.11 10.70
CA ASP A 64 29.32 -0.08 9.88
C ASP A 64 28.83 -1.42 10.48
N GLU A 65 28.07 -1.37 11.58
CA GLU A 65 27.34 -2.51 12.16
C GLU A 65 25.87 -2.54 11.70
N GLY A 66 25.33 -3.76 11.55
CA GLY A 66 23.96 -4.03 11.10
C GLY A 66 23.90 -4.96 9.88
N PRO A 67 22.83 -4.96 9.07
CA PRO A 67 21.72 -4.01 9.09
C PRO A 67 20.71 -4.23 10.23
N PHE A 68 20.25 -3.14 10.84
CA PHE A 68 19.17 -3.14 11.82
C PHE A 68 17.86 -2.71 11.16
N ASN A 69 16.77 -3.43 11.44
CA ASN A 69 15.44 -3.09 10.97
C ASN A 69 14.69 -2.33 12.06
N LEU A 70 14.57 -1.01 11.89
CA LEU A 70 13.81 -0.16 12.79
C LEU A 70 12.34 -0.14 12.34
N ALA A 71 11.43 -0.51 13.23
CA ALA A 71 10.00 -0.48 12.92
C ALA A 71 9.55 0.96 12.62
N MET A 72 8.86 1.13 11.50
CA MET A 72 8.27 2.41 11.09
C MET A 72 6.80 2.42 11.48
N ALA A 73 6.35 3.49 12.13
CA ALA A 73 4.97 3.65 12.56
C ALA A 73 4.34 4.90 11.94
N PRO A 74 3.05 4.85 11.55
CA PRO A 74 2.34 6.04 11.11
C PRO A 74 2.11 7.01 12.26
N LEU A 75 2.46 8.27 12.02
CA LEU A 75 2.25 9.37 12.94
C LEU A 75 0.93 10.08 12.60
N LYS A 76 0.09 10.31 13.60
CA LYS A 76 -1.14 11.09 13.44
C LYS A 76 -0.79 12.57 13.38
N ILE A 77 -0.99 13.20 12.22
CA ILE A 77 -0.86 14.65 12.05
C ILE A 77 -2.23 15.20 11.67
N ASN A 78 -2.49 16.46 12.00
CA ASN A 78 -3.62 17.19 11.46
C ASN A 78 -3.45 17.34 9.93
N GLY A 79 -4.09 16.47 9.15
CA GLY A 79 -4.13 16.51 7.69
C GLY A 79 -4.03 15.13 7.03
N ASP A 80 -4.26 15.08 5.72
CA ASP A 80 -4.34 13.83 4.94
C ASP A 80 -2.98 13.26 4.49
N LYS A 81 -1.87 13.84 4.95
CA LYS A 81 -0.52 13.42 4.51
C LYS A 81 0.02 12.34 5.44
N LYS A 82 0.23 11.13 4.88
CA LYS A 82 0.88 10.01 5.57
C LYS A 82 2.31 10.41 5.95
N LEU A 83 2.59 10.45 7.25
CA LEU A 83 3.94 10.56 7.79
C LEU A 83 4.22 9.31 8.60
N LEU A 84 5.35 8.69 8.31
CA LEU A 84 5.86 7.54 9.03
C LEU A 84 7.09 7.98 9.81
N GLY A 85 7.28 7.45 11.00
CA GLY A 85 8.42 7.76 11.83
C GLY A 85 9.01 6.53 12.49
N THR A 86 10.32 6.59 12.74
CA THR A 86 11.02 5.65 13.62
C THR A 86 12.05 6.39 14.46
N PHE A 87 12.54 5.74 15.51
CA PHE A 87 13.45 6.30 16.48
C PHE A 87 14.57 5.32 16.77
N LEU A 88 15.82 5.76 16.58
CA LEU A 88 17.01 5.01 16.95
C LEU A 88 17.52 5.54 18.30
N PRO A 89 17.32 4.82 19.41
CA PRO A 89 17.87 5.24 20.69
C PRO A 89 19.41 5.21 20.64
N VAL A 90 20.04 6.27 21.13
CA VAL A 90 21.50 6.40 21.23
C VAL A 90 21.84 6.64 22.70
N GLY A 91 22.48 5.64 23.33
CA GLY A 91 22.77 5.63 24.76
C GLY A 91 22.02 4.54 25.50
N ASP A 92 21.84 4.71 26.81
CA ASP A 92 21.16 3.73 27.66
C ASP A 92 19.64 3.77 27.45
N ALA A 93 19.08 2.66 26.96
CA ALA A 93 17.66 2.50 26.69
C ALA A 93 16.80 2.44 27.97
N GLU A 94 17.39 2.21 29.14
CA GLU A 94 16.67 2.16 30.43
C GLU A 94 16.61 3.52 31.15
N SER A 95 17.23 4.56 30.61
CA SER A 95 17.18 5.90 31.18
C SER A 95 15.82 6.58 30.94
N PRO A 96 15.26 7.35 31.89
CA PRO A 96 14.03 8.11 31.68
C PRO A 96 14.15 9.23 30.63
N ASN A 97 15.37 9.54 30.17
CA ASN A 97 15.65 10.54 29.13
C ASN A 97 16.44 9.90 27.98
N VAL A 98 15.87 8.89 27.33
CA VAL A 98 16.46 8.24 26.15
C VAL A 98 16.57 9.28 25.04
N LYS A 99 17.81 9.67 24.73
CA LYS A 99 18.12 10.46 23.54
C LYS A 99 18.27 9.53 22.34
N GLY A 100 17.98 10.03 21.15
CA GLY A 100 18.07 9.22 19.96
C GLY A 100 17.77 10.00 18.70
N ILE A 101 18.06 9.36 17.59
CA ILE A 101 17.99 9.93 16.26
C ILE A 101 16.61 9.61 15.70
N SER A 102 15.87 10.66 15.35
CA SER A 102 14.52 10.52 14.83
C SER A 102 14.55 10.52 13.30
N MET A 103 13.85 9.59 12.68
CA MET A 103 13.79 9.47 11.23
C MET A 103 12.34 9.50 10.78
N LEU A 104 12.02 10.34 9.79
CA LEU A 104 10.67 10.55 9.27
C LEU A 104 10.64 10.30 7.76
N ALA A 105 9.57 9.69 7.28
CA ALA A 105 9.36 9.39 5.86
C ALA A 105 7.95 9.78 5.42
N ARG A 106 7.85 10.39 4.24
CA ARG A 106 6.55 10.67 3.58
C ARG A 106 6.29 9.76 2.38
N ASP A 107 7.32 9.05 1.94
CA ASP A 107 7.34 8.09 0.84
C ASP A 107 8.47 7.07 1.10
N LEU A 108 8.70 6.16 0.16
CA LEU A 108 9.78 5.16 0.23
C LEU A 108 11.14 5.70 -0.26
N GLN A 109 11.19 6.93 -0.81
CA GLN A 109 12.36 7.46 -1.48
C GLN A 109 13.14 8.45 -0.61
N SER A 110 12.47 9.13 0.32
CA SER A 110 13.04 10.23 1.10
C SER A 110 12.86 10.02 2.60
N ILE A 111 13.99 9.89 3.29
CA ILE A 111 14.06 9.80 4.75
C ILE A 111 14.69 11.07 5.30
N VAL A 112 13.91 11.80 6.09
CA VAL A 112 14.35 13.00 6.83
C VAL A 112 14.89 12.56 8.17
N ILE A 113 16.08 13.03 8.53
CA ILE A 113 16.78 12.62 9.75
C ILE A 113 17.00 13.84 10.65
N TYR A 114 16.75 13.65 11.94
CA TYR A 114 16.92 14.64 13.01
C TYR A 114 17.90 14.12 14.06
N ASP A 115 18.71 15.03 14.59
CA ASP A 115 19.72 14.74 15.62
C ASP A 115 19.11 14.49 17.00
N LEU A 116 19.96 14.27 18.00
CA LEU A 116 19.57 13.99 19.38
C LEU A 116 18.81 15.14 20.05
N GLU A 117 18.90 16.36 19.52
CA GLU A 117 18.21 17.56 20.01
C GLU A 117 16.93 17.86 19.20
N GLY A 118 16.61 17.03 18.20
CA GLY A 118 15.46 17.22 17.32
C GLY A 118 15.68 18.27 16.23
N LYS A 119 16.92 18.67 15.97
CA LYS A 119 17.27 19.59 14.89
C LYS A 119 17.51 18.80 13.61
N PHE A 120 17.10 19.38 12.48
CA PHE A 120 17.22 18.76 11.16
C PHE A 120 18.69 18.53 10.79
N SER A 121 19.06 17.27 10.52
CA SER A 121 20.41 16.86 10.14
C SER A 121 20.56 16.65 8.64
N GLY A 122 19.49 16.21 7.96
CA GLY A 122 19.53 16.04 6.51
C GLY A 122 18.43 15.14 5.96
N VAL A 123 18.48 14.92 4.64
CA VAL A 123 17.65 13.94 3.92
C VAL A 123 18.56 12.88 3.31
N ARG A 124 18.11 11.63 3.33
CA ARG A 124 18.78 10.49 2.68
C ARG A 124 17.81 9.70 1.83
N TRP A 125 18.33 9.19 0.72
CA TRP A 125 17.62 8.27 -0.15
C TRP A 125 18.02 6.84 0.21
N PRO A 126 17.05 5.95 0.52
CA PRO A 126 17.34 4.53 0.69
C PRO A 126 18.09 3.97 -0.51
N GLY A 127 19.07 3.10 -0.27
CA GLY A 127 19.92 2.51 -1.31
C GLY A 127 21.07 3.39 -1.81
N SER A 128 21.12 4.68 -1.48
CA SER A 128 22.23 5.57 -1.88
C SER A 128 23.57 5.20 -1.24
N LYS A 129 23.53 4.49 -0.09
CA LYS A 129 24.69 4.10 0.73
C LYS A 129 25.57 5.27 1.19
N LEU A 130 25.09 6.51 1.07
CA LEU A 130 25.83 7.69 1.52
C LEU A 130 25.67 7.85 3.04
N PRO A 131 26.76 7.81 3.81
CA PRO A 131 26.68 8.00 5.24
C PRO A 131 26.22 9.42 5.62
N ILE A 132 25.65 9.53 6.82
CA ILE A 132 25.43 10.78 7.53
C ILE A 132 26.02 10.63 8.92
N ASP A 133 26.89 11.56 9.30
CA ASP A 133 27.45 11.59 10.64
C ASP A 133 26.57 12.47 11.52
N ILE A 134 26.04 11.90 12.60
CA ILE A 134 25.16 12.58 13.55
C ILE A 134 25.70 12.28 14.95
N ASP A 135 26.10 13.32 15.66
CA ASP A 135 26.60 13.24 17.04
C ASP A 135 27.70 12.18 17.25
N GLY A 136 28.60 12.06 16.28
CA GLY A 136 29.74 11.13 16.32
C GLY A 136 29.42 9.68 15.93
N SER A 137 28.16 9.36 15.58
CA SER A 137 27.76 8.07 15.00
C SER A 137 27.57 8.20 13.49
N ARG A 138 28.12 7.26 12.73
CA ARG A 138 27.93 7.15 11.28
C ARG A 138 26.67 6.34 11.00
N ILE A 139 25.72 6.92 10.27
CA ILE A 139 24.47 6.24 9.91
C ILE A 139 24.36 6.12 8.39
N VAL A 140 23.98 4.94 7.91
CA VAL A 140 23.65 4.71 6.50
C VAL A 140 22.23 4.16 6.41
N ILE A 141 21.38 4.80 5.61
CA ILE A 141 20.07 4.26 5.26
C ILE A 141 20.27 3.25 4.12
N VAL A 142 20.14 1.97 4.44
CA VAL A 142 20.34 0.88 3.47
C VAL A 142 19.11 0.74 2.59
N ASP A 143 17.94 0.62 3.20
CA ASP A 143 16.69 0.38 2.47
C ASP A 143 15.45 0.82 3.28
N ALA A 144 14.34 1.05 2.59
CA ALA A 144 13.03 1.29 3.18
C ALA A 144 12.09 0.14 2.80
N ILE A 145 11.80 -0.73 3.77
CA ILE A 145 10.99 -1.93 3.55
C ILE A 145 9.53 -1.52 3.46
N GLY A 146 9.03 -1.47 2.23
CA GLY A 146 7.64 -1.19 1.92
C GLY A 146 6.68 -2.30 2.36
N SER A 147 5.42 -1.93 2.55
CA SER A 147 4.31 -2.86 2.74
C SER A 147 3.06 -2.35 2.03
N SER A 148 2.17 -3.29 1.71
CA SER A 148 0.90 -3.01 1.04
C SER A 148 -0.26 -3.53 1.88
N GLY A 149 -1.31 -2.74 2.02
CA GLY A 149 -2.59 -3.22 2.52
C GLY A 149 -3.32 -3.99 1.42
N LEU A 150 -3.82 -5.19 1.77
CA LEU A 150 -4.61 -6.03 0.89
C LEU A 150 -5.97 -6.33 1.53
N ASP A 151 -7.03 -6.17 0.76
CA ASP A 151 -8.39 -6.53 1.15
C ASP A 151 -8.92 -7.66 0.26
N LEU A 152 -9.45 -8.71 0.89
CA LEU A 152 -10.00 -9.89 0.22
C LEU A 152 -11.52 -9.86 0.29
N LYS A 153 -12.15 -9.75 -0.88
CA LYS A 153 -13.61 -9.83 -1.00
C LYS A 153 -14.00 -11.10 -1.71
N THR A 154 -15.04 -11.77 -1.21
CA THR A 154 -15.60 -12.98 -1.83
C THR A 154 -17.08 -12.74 -2.14
N ASP A 155 -17.43 -12.69 -3.42
CA ASP A 155 -18.77 -12.29 -3.86
C ASP A 155 -19.60 -13.48 -4.36
N ARG A 156 -20.09 -14.33 -3.44
CA ARG A 156 -20.97 -15.46 -3.79
C ARG A 156 -22.39 -15.05 -4.19
N GLY A 157 -22.79 -13.80 -3.96
CA GLY A 157 -24.15 -13.29 -4.23
C GLY A 157 -24.40 -12.95 -5.70
N VAL A 158 -23.36 -12.72 -6.50
CA VAL A 158 -23.50 -12.30 -7.90
C VAL A 158 -24.24 -13.34 -8.75
N PRO A 159 -23.89 -14.64 -8.71
CA PRO A 159 -24.67 -15.67 -9.42
C PRO A 159 -26.13 -15.73 -8.97
N ILE A 160 -26.40 -15.58 -7.67
CA ILE A 160 -27.75 -15.61 -7.11
C ILE A 160 -28.59 -14.45 -7.64
N ALA A 161 -28.01 -13.24 -7.70
CA ALA A 161 -28.66 -12.07 -8.27
C ALA A 161 -29.03 -12.28 -9.75
N TYR A 162 -28.13 -12.85 -10.56
CA TYR A 162 -28.41 -13.16 -11.96
C TYR A 162 -29.55 -14.18 -12.14
N VAL A 163 -29.62 -15.21 -11.30
CA VAL A 163 -30.74 -16.16 -11.30
C VAL A 163 -32.05 -15.46 -10.98
N GLY A 164 -32.04 -14.54 -10.01
CA GLY A 164 -33.20 -13.72 -9.66
C GLY A 164 -33.69 -12.87 -10.84
N PHE A 165 -32.79 -12.14 -11.50
CA PHE A 165 -33.14 -11.35 -12.69
C PHE A 165 -33.62 -12.23 -13.85
N GLY A 166 -32.97 -13.37 -14.09
CA GLY A 166 -33.39 -14.32 -15.12
C GLY A 166 -34.80 -14.87 -14.88
N SER A 167 -35.12 -15.20 -13.63
CA SER A 167 -36.46 -15.63 -13.22
C SER A 167 -37.50 -14.52 -13.42
N LEU A 168 -37.16 -13.27 -13.12
CA LEU A 168 -38.04 -12.12 -13.34
C LEU A 168 -38.34 -11.93 -14.84
N ILE A 169 -37.33 -12.03 -15.71
CA ILE A 169 -37.51 -11.94 -17.16
C ILE A 169 -38.41 -13.08 -17.65
N LEU A 170 -38.14 -14.31 -17.21
CA LEU A 170 -38.91 -15.49 -17.61
C LEU A 170 -40.39 -15.40 -17.19
N THR A 171 -40.65 -15.03 -15.94
CA THR A 171 -42.03 -14.85 -15.43
C THR A 171 -42.76 -13.76 -16.19
N THR A 172 -42.08 -12.65 -16.52
CA THR A 172 -42.64 -11.57 -17.35
C THR A 172 -43.01 -12.07 -18.76
N CYS A 173 -42.13 -12.85 -19.41
CA CYS A 173 -42.42 -13.44 -20.72
C CYS A 173 -43.63 -14.39 -20.68
N ILE A 174 -43.72 -15.25 -19.66
CA ILE A 174 -44.85 -16.18 -19.47
C ILE A 174 -46.15 -15.41 -19.25
N SER A 175 -46.11 -14.35 -18.44
CA SER A 175 -47.27 -13.48 -18.18
C SER A 175 -47.80 -12.84 -19.47
N PHE A 176 -46.90 -12.33 -20.32
CA PHE A 176 -47.27 -11.73 -21.59
C PHE A 176 -47.90 -12.74 -22.56
N LEU A 177 -47.30 -13.94 -22.69
CA LEU A 177 -47.86 -15.02 -23.52
C LEU A 177 -49.25 -15.44 -23.03
N SER A 178 -49.44 -15.61 -21.72
CA SER A 178 -50.73 -15.97 -21.13
C SER A 178 -51.81 -14.93 -21.47
N HIS A 179 -51.51 -13.65 -21.30
CA HIS A 179 -52.46 -12.58 -21.59
C HIS A 179 -52.78 -12.44 -23.10
N SER A 180 -51.84 -12.80 -23.99
CA SER A 180 -52.09 -12.82 -25.43
C SER A 180 -53.05 -13.93 -25.85
N GLN A 181 -52.98 -15.11 -25.22
CA GLN A 181 -53.82 -16.27 -25.56
C GLN A 181 -55.27 -16.06 -25.10
N VAL A 182 -55.48 -15.44 -23.94
CA VAL A 182 -56.83 -15.12 -23.44
C VAL A 182 -57.57 -14.19 -24.42
N LYS A 183 -56.89 -13.26 -25.09
CA LYS A 183 -57.53 -12.39 -26.09
C LYS A 183 -57.99 -13.12 -27.36
N HIS A 184 -57.30 -14.19 -27.78
CA HIS A 184 -57.69 -14.96 -28.98
C HIS A 184 -58.86 -15.94 -28.70
N LEU A 185 -59.11 -16.31 -27.45
CA LEU A 185 -60.19 -17.25 -27.09
C LEU A 185 -61.58 -16.57 -26.97
N PHE A 186 -61.65 -15.24 -27.00
CA PHE A 186 -62.88 -14.44 -26.90
C PHE A 186 -63.21 -13.64 -28.17
N THR A 187 -62.67 -14.01 -29.33
CA THR A 187 -63.09 -13.52 -30.66
C THR A 187 -63.58 -14.70 -31.48
#